data_AF-A0A9P9C709-F1
#
_entry.id   AF-A0A9P9C709-F1
#
_cell.length_a   1.000
_cell.length_b   1.000
_cell.length_c   1.000
_cell.angle_alpha   90.00
_cell.angle_beta   90.00
_cell.angle_gamma   90.00
#
_symmetry.space_group_name_H-M   'P 1'
#
loop_
_entity.id
_entity.type
_entity.pdbx_description
1 polymer ?
#
loop_
_entity_poly.entity_id
_entity_poly.type
_entity_poly.pdbx_seq_one_letter_code
_entity_poly.pdbx_strand_id
1 'polypeptide(L)'
;MDRSFAFLPPGLRSIPAARSQFSIVGHDVTDETDGYHDDAASALIDKYVVGRVEIGPEGWAPFILPAEVGWMHRDGKWTQTATALRKGSKVILLPRKDEEKPEKTPLRPSMADITPQPSLLDAREQRRQSLAFQKLHKKVKDAAFIKPATSQGTVLSYLVWHQLNFTAHDLGHMGFTHNWYIDRAIAIFIADICGGLSIGWSDNLAPSPWVT
;
A
#
# COMPACT_ATOMS: atom_id res chain seq x y z
N MET A 1 16.99 -17.56 -11.23
CA MET A 1 15.62 -17.29 -11.68
C MET A 1 15.53 -15.80 -11.88
N ASP A 2 15.49 -15.36 -13.13
CA ASP A 2 15.53 -13.93 -13.46
C ASP A 2 14.20 -13.30 -13.10
N ARG A 3 14.21 -12.25 -12.26
CA ARG A 3 13.03 -11.43 -11.99
C ARG A 3 13.11 -10.14 -12.77
N SER A 4 11.98 -9.69 -13.26
CA SER A 4 11.86 -8.44 -14.00
C SER A 4 11.71 -7.27 -13.03
N PHE A 5 12.42 -6.18 -13.29
CA PHE A 5 12.20 -4.91 -12.61
C PHE A 5 11.40 -4.00 -13.54
N ALA A 6 10.24 -3.55 -13.07
CA ALA A 6 9.35 -2.69 -13.83
C ALA A 6 9.35 -1.26 -13.25
N PHE A 7 9.31 -0.28 -14.15
CA PHE A 7 9.19 1.12 -13.78
C PHE A 7 7.72 1.48 -13.58
N LEU A 8 7.43 2.19 -12.48
CA LEU A 8 6.08 2.72 -12.24
C LEU A 8 5.74 3.78 -13.29
N PRO A 9 4.60 3.70 -14.00
CA PRO A 9 4.25 4.68 -15.03
C PRO A 9 4.13 6.11 -14.45
N PRO A 10 4.50 7.15 -15.22
CA PRO A 10 4.49 8.54 -14.75
C PRO A 10 3.12 9.05 -14.25
N GLY A 11 2.02 8.45 -14.75
CA GLY A 11 0.65 8.82 -14.41
C GLY A 11 0.13 8.30 -13.07
N LEU A 12 0.92 7.54 -12.32
CA LEU A 12 0.40 6.83 -11.14
C LEU A 12 -0.11 7.76 -10.03
N ARG A 13 0.40 8.99 -9.93
CA ARG A 13 0.00 9.97 -8.88
C ARG A 13 -1.49 10.31 -8.87
N SER A 14 -2.21 10.09 -9.98
CA SER A 14 -3.65 10.37 -10.09
C SER A 14 -4.54 9.20 -9.67
N ILE A 15 -3.99 8.01 -9.43
CA ILE A 15 -4.78 6.84 -9.01
C ILE A 15 -4.91 6.86 -7.48
N PRO A 16 -6.12 6.86 -6.90
CA PRO A 16 -6.32 6.93 -5.44
C PRO A 16 -5.58 5.83 -4.65
N ALA A 17 -5.38 4.66 -5.25
CA ALA A 17 -4.63 3.54 -4.68
C ALA A 17 -3.09 3.64 -4.83
N ALA A 18 -2.55 4.63 -5.56
CA ALA A 18 -1.13 4.71 -5.86
C ALA A 18 -0.24 5.10 -4.66
N ARG A 19 -0.82 5.65 -3.59
CA ARG A 19 -0.03 6.03 -2.40
C ARG A 19 0.56 4.83 -1.66
N SER A 20 -0.09 3.66 -1.69
CA SER A 20 0.49 2.41 -1.14
C SER A 20 1.59 1.82 -2.02
N GLN A 21 1.68 2.23 -3.29
CA GLN A 21 2.68 1.68 -4.21
C GLN A 21 4.07 2.30 -4.02
N PHE A 22 4.18 3.45 -3.35
CA PHE A 22 5.49 4.01 -3.04
C PHE A 22 6.24 3.16 -2.02
N SER A 23 5.56 2.61 -1.01
CA SER A 23 6.21 1.81 0.04
C SER A 23 6.75 0.46 -0.40
N ILE A 24 6.40 0.02 -1.62
CA ILE A 24 6.86 -1.25 -2.18
C ILE A 24 7.97 -1.07 -3.23
N VAL A 25 8.34 0.17 -3.56
CA VAL A 25 9.40 0.40 -4.55
C VAL A 25 10.76 -0.01 -3.96
N GLY A 26 11.53 -0.76 -4.74
CA GLY A 26 12.82 -1.30 -4.32
C GLY A 26 12.74 -2.64 -3.57
N HIS A 27 11.52 -3.15 -3.34
CA HIS A 27 11.27 -4.48 -2.80
C HIS A 27 10.87 -5.48 -3.91
N ASP A 28 11.01 -6.78 -3.63
CA ASP A 28 10.43 -7.82 -4.48
C ASP A 28 8.94 -7.89 -4.19
N VAL A 29 8.13 -7.54 -5.18
CA VAL A 29 6.67 -7.47 -5.10
C VAL A 29 6.00 -8.59 -5.88
N THR A 30 6.73 -9.66 -6.18
CA THR A 30 6.20 -10.77 -6.99
C THR A 30 4.94 -11.35 -6.36
N ASP A 31 4.95 -11.60 -5.05
CA ASP A 31 3.84 -12.29 -4.37
C ASP A 31 2.58 -11.42 -4.32
N GLU A 32 2.73 -10.12 -4.11
CA GLU A 32 1.65 -9.13 -4.17
C GLU A 32 1.12 -8.98 -5.59
N THR A 33 2.01 -8.97 -6.59
CA THR A 33 1.61 -8.84 -7.99
C THR A 33 0.80 -10.05 -8.42
N ASP A 34 1.30 -11.26 -8.18
CA ASP A 34 0.64 -12.53 -8.52
C ASP A 34 -0.64 -12.80 -7.70
N GLY A 35 -0.72 -12.21 -6.50
CA GLY A 35 -1.83 -12.34 -5.57
C GLY A 35 -3.02 -11.43 -5.92
N TYR A 36 -2.76 -10.18 -6.28
CA TYR A 36 -3.79 -9.14 -6.44
C TYR A 36 -4.12 -8.77 -7.89
N HIS A 37 -3.33 -9.20 -8.87
CA HIS A 37 -3.57 -8.90 -10.28
C HIS A 37 -4.08 -10.11 -11.05
N ASP A 38 -4.97 -9.87 -12.01
CA ASP A 38 -5.37 -10.87 -12.98
C ASP A 38 -4.33 -11.00 -14.11
N ASP A 39 -4.52 -11.99 -14.98
CA ASP A 39 -3.58 -12.27 -16.07
C ASP A 39 -3.51 -11.09 -17.07
N ALA A 40 -4.62 -10.37 -17.26
CA ALA A 40 -4.68 -9.20 -18.13
C ALA A 40 -3.88 -8.01 -17.58
N ALA A 41 -3.99 -7.72 -16.28
CA ALA A 41 -3.18 -6.70 -15.63
C ALA A 41 -1.70 -7.09 -15.60
N SER A 42 -1.38 -8.36 -15.35
CA SER A 42 0.00 -8.88 -15.40
C SER A 42 0.64 -8.67 -16.78
N ALA A 43 -0.10 -8.91 -17.86
CA ALA A 43 0.38 -8.65 -19.22
C ALA A 43 0.62 -7.16 -19.53
N LEU A 44 -0.01 -6.24 -18.79
CA LEU A 44 0.29 -4.81 -18.90
C LEU A 44 1.59 -4.45 -18.18
N ILE A 45 1.90 -5.12 -17.06
CA ILE A 45 3.15 -4.89 -16.30
C ILE A 45 4.37 -5.22 -17.16
N ASP A 46 4.29 -6.26 -18.00
CA ASP A 46 5.36 -6.64 -18.93
C ASP A 46 5.81 -5.50 -19.86
N LYS A 47 4.91 -4.57 -20.20
CA LYS A 47 5.22 -3.39 -21.04
C LYS A 47 6.11 -2.36 -20.33
N TYR A 48 6.16 -2.40 -19.01
CA TYR A 48 6.91 -1.46 -18.18
C TYR A 48 8.20 -2.07 -17.62
N VAL A 49 8.56 -3.28 -18.05
CA VAL A 49 9.82 -3.94 -17.66
C VAL A 49 11.00 -3.20 -18.30
N VAL A 50 11.91 -2.71 -17.46
CA VAL A 50 13.10 -1.97 -17.90
C VAL A 50 14.35 -2.86 -17.88
N GLY A 51 14.33 -3.94 -17.11
CA GLY A 51 15.44 -4.88 -17.05
C GLY A 51 15.13 -6.12 -16.23
N ARG A 52 16.10 -7.03 -16.18
CA ARG A 52 16.08 -8.23 -15.35
C ARG A 52 17.21 -8.19 -14.34
N VAL A 53 16.94 -8.69 -13.15
CA VAL A 53 17.91 -8.75 -12.06
C VAL A 53 18.23 -10.20 -11.77
N GLU A 54 19.52 -10.51 -11.69
CA GLU A 54 20.01 -11.79 -11.21
C GLU A 54 19.81 -11.88 -9.70
N ILE A 55 19.05 -12.87 -9.27
CA ILE A 55 18.74 -13.09 -7.87
C ILE A 55 19.67 -14.16 -7.28
N GLY A 56 20.35 -13.79 -6.20
CA GLY A 56 21.20 -14.69 -5.43
C GLY A 56 20.41 -15.69 -4.56
N PRO A 57 21.10 -16.57 -3.82
CA PRO A 57 20.46 -17.59 -2.98
C PRO A 57 19.57 -17.01 -1.86
N GLU A 58 19.86 -15.79 -1.42
CA GLU A 58 19.11 -15.09 -0.36
C GLU A 58 17.90 -14.29 -0.89
N GLY A 59 17.62 -14.34 -2.19
CA GLY A 59 16.52 -13.60 -2.79
C GLY A 59 16.90 -12.17 -3.20
N TRP A 60 15.88 -11.35 -3.45
CA TRP A 60 16.03 -9.95 -3.87
C TRP A 60 16.58 -9.11 -2.72
N ALA A 61 17.62 -8.32 -3.00
CA ALA A 61 18.14 -7.36 -2.03
C ALA A 61 17.30 -6.07 -2.07
N PRO A 62 16.54 -5.75 -1.01
CA PRO A 62 15.73 -4.54 -1.01
C PRO A 62 16.61 -3.29 -0.99
N PHE A 63 16.12 -2.21 -1.60
CA PHE A 63 16.76 -0.89 -1.53
C PHE A 63 15.74 0.21 -1.29
N ILE A 64 16.19 1.29 -0.67
CA ILE A 64 15.40 2.47 -0.36
C ILE A 64 15.61 3.50 -1.46
N LEU A 65 14.52 4.10 -1.93
CA LEU A 65 14.64 5.15 -2.93
C LEU A 65 15.31 6.40 -2.34
N PRO A 66 16.16 7.11 -3.10
CA PRO A 66 16.69 8.40 -2.67
C PRO A 66 15.60 9.38 -2.22
N ALA A 67 14.43 9.39 -2.88
CA ALA A 67 13.31 10.23 -2.50
C ALA A 67 12.77 9.96 -1.08
N GLU A 68 12.78 8.70 -0.64
CA GLU A 68 12.32 8.29 0.69
C GLU A 68 13.28 8.68 1.80
N VAL A 69 14.54 8.96 1.45
CA VAL A 69 15.56 9.51 2.36
C VAL A 69 15.73 11.01 2.18
N GLY A 70 14.79 11.67 1.49
CA GLY A 70 14.72 13.12 1.35
C GLY A 70 15.59 13.70 0.23
N TRP A 71 16.13 12.84 -0.65
CA TRP A 71 16.87 13.27 -1.84
C TRP A 71 15.96 13.44 -3.05
N MET A 72 16.00 14.61 -3.65
CA MET A 72 15.33 14.90 -4.92
C MET A 72 16.37 15.15 -6.01
N HIS A 73 16.05 14.74 -7.23
CA HIS A 73 16.83 15.09 -8.41
C HIS A 73 16.08 16.15 -9.21
N ARG A 74 16.62 17.37 -9.32
CA ARG A 74 16.07 18.48 -10.12
C ARG A 74 17.18 19.11 -10.95
N ASP A 75 16.89 19.42 -12.20
CA ASP A 75 17.81 20.13 -13.11
C ASP A 75 19.21 19.48 -13.22
N GLY A 76 19.25 18.14 -13.23
CA GLY A 76 20.50 17.38 -13.31
C GLY A 76 21.32 17.37 -12.02
N LYS A 77 20.76 17.83 -10.89
CA LYS A 77 21.44 17.91 -9.60
C LYS A 77 20.64 17.20 -8.50
N TRP A 78 21.35 16.48 -7.65
CA TRP A 78 20.79 15.92 -6.42
C TRP A 78 20.75 16.98 -5.33
N THR A 79 19.60 17.13 -4.68
CA THR A 79 19.41 18.03 -3.55
C THR A 79 18.72 17.27 -2.40
N GLN A 80 19.29 17.34 -1.21
CA GLN A 80 18.69 16.76 0.00
C GLN A 80 17.78 17.80 0.64
N THR A 81 16.47 17.62 0.50
CA THR A 81 15.45 18.58 1.00
C THR A 81 14.98 18.25 2.42
N ALA A 82 15.14 16.99 2.84
CA ALA A 82 14.75 16.56 4.18
C ALA A 82 15.72 15.52 4.74
N THR A 83 15.84 15.48 6.07
CA THR A 83 16.69 14.53 6.79
C THR A 83 15.89 13.87 7.90
N ALA A 84 16.18 12.61 8.20
CA ALA A 84 15.56 11.89 9.30
C ALA A 84 15.85 12.58 10.65
N LEU A 85 14.82 12.81 11.47
CA LEU A 85 14.96 13.43 12.80
C LEU A 85 15.86 12.61 13.75
N ARG A 86 15.86 11.28 13.61
CA ARG A 86 16.71 10.36 14.38
C ARG A 86 17.42 9.43 13.41
N LYS A 87 18.70 9.14 13.68
CA LYS A 87 19.49 8.18 12.90
C LYS A 87 18.76 6.83 12.92
N GLY A 88 18.24 6.43 11.76
CA GLY A 88 17.47 5.20 11.57
C GLY A 88 15.94 5.33 11.64
N SER A 89 15.37 6.52 11.81
CA SER A 89 13.92 6.71 11.71
C SER A 89 13.49 6.97 10.27
N LYS A 90 12.59 6.13 9.74
CA LYS A 90 12.02 6.24 8.39
C LYS A 90 10.73 7.08 8.32
N VAL A 91 10.11 7.33 9.47
CA VAL A 91 8.71 7.84 9.55
C VAL A 91 8.65 9.37 9.57
N ILE A 92 9.70 10.04 10.05
CA ILE A 92 9.69 11.49 10.24
C ILE A 92 10.93 12.08 9.58
N LEU A 93 10.74 12.56 8.35
CA LEU A 93 11.68 13.45 7.68
C LEU A 93 11.32 14.89 8.03
N LEU A 94 12.29 15.65 8.49
CA LEU A 94 12.09 17.07 8.74
C LEU A 94 12.63 17.89 7.57
N PRO A 95 11.90 18.93 7.12
CA PRO A 95 12.44 19.91 6.20
C PRO A 95 13.73 20.47 6.80
N ARG A 96 14.79 20.49 6.00
CA ARG A 96 16.01 21.15 6.42
C ARG A 96 15.71 22.65 6.56
N LYS A 97 15.99 23.24 7.73
CA LYS A 97 16.02 24.70 7.83
C LYS A 97 17.23 25.21 7.04
N ASP A 98 17.03 26.26 6.24
CA ASP A 98 18.04 26.82 5.33
C ASP A 98 19.35 27.24 6.05
N GLU A 99 19.34 27.34 7.37
CA GLU A 99 20.43 27.83 8.21
C GLU A 99 21.38 26.74 8.75
N GLU A 100 20.99 25.44 8.72
CA GLU A 100 21.89 24.35 9.14
C GLU A 100 22.73 23.84 7.96
N LYS A 101 23.81 24.57 7.66
CA LYS A 101 24.87 24.09 6.75
C LYS A 101 25.61 22.91 7.40
N PRO A 102 25.62 21.71 6.79
CA PRO A 102 26.53 20.67 7.23
C PRO A 102 27.93 21.03 6.69
N GLU A 103 28.97 20.71 7.44
CA GLU A 103 30.35 21.04 7.09
C GLU A 103 30.82 20.40 5.76
N LYS A 104 30.07 19.42 5.23
CA LYS A 104 30.15 18.93 3.85
C LYS A 104 28.76 18.48 3.37
N THR A 105 28.10 19.23 2.49
CA THR A 105 26.87 18.75 1.84
C THR A 105 27.26 17.69 0.82
N PRO A 106 26.85 16.41 0.97
CA PRO A 106 27.12 15.41 -0.05
C PRO A 106 26.44 15.82 -1.36
N LEU A 107 27.14 15.68 -2.49
CA LEU A 107 26.65 16.08 -3.81
C LEU A 107 25.63 15.08 -4.40
N ARG A 108 25.53 13.90 -3.78
CA ARG A 108 24.74 12.75 -4.24
C ARG A 108 24.39 11.83 -3.06
N PRO A 109 23.31 11.03 -3.17
CA PRO A 109 23.00 9.98 -2.20
C PRO A 109 24.17 9.00 -2.08
N SER A 110 24.48 8.58 -0.86
CA SER A 110 25.49 7.56 -0.60
C SER A 110 24.88 6.15 -0.61
N MET A 111 25.70 5.11 -0.79
CA MET A 111 25.23 3.71 -0.73
C MET A 111 24.60 3.37 0.63
N ALA A 112 25.06 3.99 1.71
CA ALA A 112 24.48 3.81 3.04
C ALA A 112 23.06 4.40 3.15
N ASP A 113 22.74 5.43 2.37
CA ASP A 113 21.40 6.04 2.36
C ASP A 113 20.38 5.18 1.61
N ILE A 114 20.85 4.40 0.63
CA ILE A 114 20.02 3.54 -0.23
C ILE A 114 19.86 2.13 0.37
N THR A 115 20.75 1.75 1.29
CA THR A 115 20.68 0.43 1.93
C THR A 115 19.67 0.44 3.07
N PRO A 116 18.70 -0.49 3.10
CA PRO A 116 17.76 -0.59 4.20
C PRO A 116 18.46 -1.02 5.47
N GLN A 117 17.85 -0.67 6.60
CA GLN A 117 18.33 -1.15 7.89
C GLN A 117 18.21 -2.67 7.99
N PRO A 118 19.14 -3.32 8.69
CA PRO A 118 19.08 -4.75 8.92
C PRO A 118 17.79 -5.11 9.66
N SER A 119 17.01 -6.04 9.08
CA SER A 119 15.84 -6.61 9.72
C SER A 119 16.25 -7.77 10.62
N LEU A 120 15.48 -8.00 11.70
CA LEU A 120 15.60 -9.21 12.54
C LEU A 120 15.19 -10.49 11.79
N LEU A 121 14.50 -10.34 10.67
CA LEU A 121 14.06 -11.45 9.82
C LEU A 121 15.18 -11.87 8.89
N ASP A 122 15.42 -13.18 8.82
CA ASP A 122 16.38 -13.79 7.91
C ASP A 122 15.82 -13.81 6.48
N ALA A 123 16.58 -13.25 5.54
CA ALA A 123 16.20 -13.13 4.13
C ALA A 123 15.97 -14.50 3.48
N ARG A 124 16.77 -15.51 3.86
CA ARG A 124 16.62 -16.88 3.37
C ARG A 124 15.27 -17.47 3.75
N GLU A 125 14.89 -17.28 5.00
CA GLU A 125 13.65 -17.79 5.55
C GLU A 125 12.44 -17.12 4.89
N GLN A 126 12.48 -15.80 4.72
CA GLN A 126 11.47 -15.06 3.97
C GLN A 126 11.34 -15.60 2.54
N ARG A 127 12.47 -15.87 1.86
CA ARG A 127 12.46 -16.43 0.52
C ARG A 127 11.85 -17.84 0.49
N ARG A 128 12.17 -18.67 1.48
CA ARG A 128 11.57 -20.01 1.64
C ARG A 128 10.05 -19.94 1.79
N GLN A 129 9.57 -19.01 2.61
CA GLN A 129 8.14 -18.79 2.85
C GLN A 129 7.43 -18.28 1.59
N SER A 130 8.01 -17.30 0.89
CA SER A 130 7.52 -16.81 -0.41
C SER A 130 7.39 -17.95 -1.43
N LEU A 131 8.42 -18.81 -1.57
CA LEU A 131 8.36 -19.97 -2.47
C LEU A 131 7.29 -20.99 -2.06
N ALA A 132 7.08 -21.20 -0.77
CA ALA A 132 6.02 -22.08 -0.27
C ALA A 132 4.63 -21.50 -0.56
N PHE A 133 4.45 -20.19 -0.37
CA PHE A 133 3.24 -19.46 -0.69
C PHE A 133 2.92 -19.55 -2.19
N GLN A 134 3.87 -19.26 -3.08
CA GLN A 134 3.68 -19.35 -4.53
C GLN A 134 3.25 -20.76 -4.98
N LYS A 135 3.86 -21.81 -4.42
CA LYS A 135 3.48 -23.21 -4.70
C LYS A 135 2.05 -23.51 -4.23
N LEU A 136 1.66 -23.03 -3.05
CA LEU A 136 0.31 -23.23 -2.52
C LEU A 136 -0.72 -22.44 -3.34
N HIS A 137 -0.45 -21.18 -3.65
CA HIS A 137 -1.31 -20.32 -4.45
C HIS A 137 -1.60 -20.93 -5.82
N LYS A 138 -0.57 -21.47 -6.48
CA LYS A 138 -0.74 -22.19 -7.74
C LYS A 138 -1.66 -23.41 -7.58
N LYS A 139 -1.46 -24.23 -6.55
CA LYS A 139 -2.35 -25.37 -6.28
C LYS A 139 -3.81 -24.94 -6.06
N VAL A 140 -4.04 -23.83 -5.36
CA VAL A 140 -5.39 -23.30 -5.11
C VAL A 140 -6.03 -22.79 -6.40
N LYS A 141 -5.28 -22.06 -7.24
CA LYS A 141 -5.73 -21.62 -8.57
C LYS A 141 -6.05 -22.82 -9.48
N ASP A 142 -5.15 -23.79 -9.56
CA ASP A 142 -5.31 -25.00 -10.39
C ASP A 142 -6.50 -25.86 -9.93
N ALA A 143 -6.77 -25.91 -8.63
CA ALA A 143 -7.91 -26.62 -8.07
C ALA A 143 -9.27 -25.92 -8.32
N ALA A 144 -9.28 -24.78 -9.02
CA ALA A 144 -10.48 -24.01 -9.37
C ALA A 144 -11.41 -23.69 -8.18
N PHE A 145 -10.86 -23.61 -6.96
CA PHE A 145 -11.63 -23.24 -5.76
C PHE A 145 -12.17 -21.81 -5.87
N ILE A 146 -11.46 -20.93 -6.59
CA ILE A 146 -11.87 -19.55 -6.88
C ILE A 146 -12.47 -19.53 -8.29
N LYS A 147 -13.75 -19.86 -8.42
CA LYS A 147 -14.50 -19.67 -9.67
C LYS A 147 -14.85 -18.18 -9.80
N PRO A 148 -14.74 -17.56 -10.99
CA PRO A 148 -15.34 -16.26 -11.22
C PRO A 148 -16.84 -16.36 -10.94
N ALA A 149 -17.30 -15.50 -10.05
CA ALA A 149 -18.68 -15.34 -9.61
C ALA A 149 -19.63 -15.04 -10.80
N THR A 150 -19.97 -16.07 -11.57
CA THR A 150 -20.85 -15.98 -12.76
C THR A 150 -22.25 -16.50 -12.46
N SER A 151 -22.50 -17.00 -11.25
CA SER A 151 -23.84 -17.36 -10.83
C SER A 151 -24.62 -16.09 -10.49
N GLN A 152 -25.88 -16.00 -10.94
CA GLN A 152 -26.80 -14.91 -10.58
C GLN A 152 -26.91 -14.71 -9.07
N GLY A 153 -26.79 -15.79 -8.29
CA GLY A 153 -26.77 -15.76 -6.83
C GLY A 153 -25.59 -14.96 -6.28
N THR A 154 -24.39 -15.10 -6.84
CA THR A 154 -23.22 -14.35 -6.38
C THR A 154 -23.35 -12.86 -6.69
N VAL A 155 -23.85 -12.50 -7.87
CA VAL A 155 -24.11 -11.10 -8.23
C VAL A 155 -25.14 -10.48 -7.29
N LEU A 156 -26.24 -11.18 -7.00
CA LEU A 156 -27.24 -10.71 -6.06
C LEU A 156 -26.66 -10.54 -4.65
N SER A 157 -25.88 -11.50 -4.17
CA SER A 157 -25.19 -11.38 -2.87
C SER A 157 -24.26 -10.18 -2.83
N TYR A 158 -23.47 -9.93 -3.88
CA TYR A 158 -22.62 -8.74 -3.97
C TYR A 158 -23.42 -7.44 -3.97
N LEU A 159 -24.52 -7.37 -4.71
CA LEU A 159 -25.38 -6.18 -4.76
C LEU A 159 -26.05 -5.91 -3.40
N VAL A 160 -26.55 -6.96 -2.74
CA VAL A 160 -27.13 -6.85 -1.39
C VAL A 160 -26.08 -6.39 -0.39
N TRP A 161 -24.88 -6.97 -0.43
CA TRP A 161 -23.80 -6.59 0.48
C TRP A 161 -23.34 -5.16 0.22
N HIS A 162 -23.20 -4.76 -1.04
CA HIS A 162 -22.84 -3.40 -1.41
C HIS A 162 -23.89 -2.39 -0.92
N GLN A 163 -25.18 -2.68 -1.12
CA GLN A 163 -26.25 -1.79 -0.72
C GLN A 163 -26.34 -1.65 0.80
N LEU A 164 -26.19 -2.74 1.56
CA LEU A 164 -26.20 -2.70 3.03
C LEU A 164 -25.02 -1.88 3.59
N ASN A 165 -23.83 -2.02 3.02
CA ASN A 165 -22.66 -1.22 3.39
C ASN A 165 -22.89 0.28 3.12
N PHE A 166 -23.48 0.63 1.98
CA PHE A 166 -23.77 2.02 1.63
C PHE A 166 -24.86 2.62 2.54
N THR A 167 -25.91 1.85 2.86
CA THR A 167 -26.94 2.27 3.81
C THR A 167 -26.36 2.49 5.21
N ALA A 168 -25.48 1.60 5.69
CA ALA A 168 -24.80 1.80 6.97
C ALA A 168 -23.88 3.04 6.96
N HIS A 169 -23.24 3.34 5.83
CA HIS A 169 -22.44 4.55 5.61
C HIS A 169 -23.31 5.82 5.68
N ASP A 170 -24.43 5.86 4.95
CA ASP A 170 -25.34 7.01 4.92
C ASP A 170 -26.00 7.28 6.29
N LEU A 171 -26.33 6.22 7.05
CA LEU A 171 -26.79 6.33 8.43
C LEU A 171 -25.71 6.89 9.36
N GLY A 172 -24.43 6.62 9.09
CA GLY A 172 -23.31 7.21 9.81
C GLY A 172 -23.27 8.74 9.71
N HIS A 173 -23.74 9.29 8.58
CA HIS A 173 -23.81 10.73 8.31
C HIS A 173 -25.19 11.37 8.63
N MET A 174 -26.07 10.66 9.34
CA MET A 174 -27.44 11.10 9.68
C MET A 174 -28.38 11.28 8.47
N GLY A 175 -28.19 10.50 7.40
CA GLY A 175 -28.95 10.63 6.16
C GLY A 175 -30.40 10.12 6.19
N PHE A 176 -30.88 9.56 7.32
CA PHE A 176 -32.19 8.90 7.39
C PHE A 176 -33.17 9.62 8.32
N THR A 177 -32.99 9.52 9.64
CA THR A 177 -33.90 10.17 10.61
C THR A 177 -33.43 11.55 11.04
N HIS A 178 -32.20 11.95 10.68
CA HIS A 178 -31.54 13.17 11.16
C HIS A 178 -31.39 13.22 12.70
N ASN A 179 -31.61 12.09 13.38
CA ASN A 179 -31.38 11.93 14.80
C ASN A 179 -30.15 11.06 15.01
N TRP A 180 -29.10 11.66 15.53
CA TRP A 180 -27.79 11.05 15.70
C TRP A 180 -27.82 9.71 16.46
N TYR A 181 -28.64 9.61 17.52
CA TYR A 181 -28.71 8.40 18.35
C TYR A 181 -29.43 7.26 17.65
N ILE A 182 -30.51 7.57 16.93
CA ILE A 182 -31.34 6.58 16.24
C ILE A 182 -30.60 6.06 15.00
N ASP A 183 -30.04 6.97 14.19
CA ASP A 183 -29.35 6.59 12.96
C ASP A 183 -28.10 5.74 13.26
N ARG A 184 -27.35 6.03 14.33
CA ARG A 184 -26.20 5.20 14.73
C ARG A 184 -26.61 3.87 15.35
N ALA A 185 -27.70 3.80 16.11
CA ALA A 185 -28.20 2.53 16.64
C ALA A 185 -28.58 1.57 15.48
N ILE A 186 -29.24 2.10 14.44
CA ILE A 186 -29.59 1.33 13.24
C ILE A 186 -28.33 0.97 12.44
N ALA A 187 -27.39 1.90 12.28
CA ALA A 187 -26.14 1.65 11.57
C ALA A 187 -25.30 0.54 12.24
N ILE A 188 -25.15 0.60 13.57
CA ILE A 188 -24.42 -0.42 14.36
C ILE A 188 -25.09 -1.78 14.22
N PHE A 189 -26.42 -1.82 14.28
CA PHE A 189 -27.18 -3.07 14.08
C PHE A 189 -26.94 -3.68 12.69
N ILE A 190 -26.90 -2.86 11.63
CA ILE A 190 -26.60 -3.33 10.26
C ILE A 190 -25.12 -3.76 10.15
N ALA A 191 -24.19 -3.01 10.74
CA ALA A 191 -22.76 -3.33 10.73
C ALA A 191 -22.42 -4.64 11.44
N ASP A 192 -23.12 -4.94 12.53
CA ASP A 192 -22.96 -6.18 13.29
C ASP A 192 -23.34 -7.41 12.43
N ILE A 193 -24.43 -7.31 11.66
CA ILE A 193 -24.85 -8.34 10.72
C ILE A 193 -23.87 -8.46 9.53
N CYS A 194 -23.20 -7.35 9.15
CA CYS A 194 -22.30 -7.30 7.99
C CYS A 194 -20.83 -7.63 8.27
N GLY A 195 -20.50 -8.16 9.46
CA GLY A 195 -19.14 -8.60 9.80
C GLY A 195 -18.26 -7.54 10.46
N GLY A 196 -18.86 -6.54 11.11
CA GLY A 196 -18.13 -5.60 11.98
C GLY A 196 -17.55 -4.40 11.25
N LEU A 197 -18.39 -3.62 10.57
CA LEU A 197 -17.98 -2.33 10.01
C LEU A 197 -17.75 -1.32 11.14
N SER A 198 -16.58 -0.67 11.15
CA SER A 198 -16.28 0.41 12.09
C SER A 198 -17.04 1.68 11.69
N ILE A 199 -18.28 1.82 12.16
CA ILE A 199 -19.08 3.03 11.94
C ILE A 199 -18.58 4.14 12.86
N GLY A 200 -17.99 5.20 12.27
CA GLY A 200 -17.52 6.39 12.99
C GLY A 200 -16.05 6.78 12.79
N TRP A 201 -15.28 6.10 11.92
CA TRP A 201 -13.88 6.48 11.66
C TRP A 201 -13.77 7.86 10.98
N SER A 202 -14.66 8.20 10.04
CA SER A 202 -14.56 9.45 9.26
C SER A 202 -15.11 10.68 9.98
N ASP A 203 -15.89 10.52 11.05
CA ASP A 203 -16.64 11.62 11.65
C ASP A 203 -16.17 11.82 13.10
N ASN A 204 -15.01 12.46 13.24
CA ASN A 204 -14.50 13.04 14.49
C ASN A 204 -15.31 14.28 14.92
N LEU A 205 -16.64 14.20 14.88
CA LEU A 205 -17.52 15.22 15.44
C LEU A 205 -18.39 14.54 16.49
N ALA A 206 -17.78 14.32 17.67
CA ALA A 206 -18.56 14.44 18.88
C ALA A 206 -19.32 15.78 18.79
N PRO A 207 -20.60 15.85 19.18
CA PRO A 207 -21.29 17.13 19.25
C PRO A 207 -20.42 18.04 20.13
N SER A 208 -19.95 19.14 19.54
CA SER A 208 -19.28 20.16 20.34
C SER A 208 -20.28 20.59 21.42
N PRO A 209 -19.83 20.85 22.66
CA PRO A 209 -20.72 21.32 23.73
C PRO A 209 -21.28 22.74 23.49
N TRP A 210 -21.29 23.22 22.24
CA TRP A 210 -21.62 24.59 21.84
C TRP A 210 -22.73 24.68 20.80
N VAL A 211 -23.61 23.68 20.71
CA VAL A 211 -24.87 23.83 19.98
C VAL A 211 -26.00 23.67 20.99
N THR A 212 -26.53 24.82 21.40
CA THR A 212 -27.80 25.00 22.13
C THR A 212 -28.98 24.64 21.26
#